data_AF-A0A4Y2DRG4-F1
#
_entry.id   AF-A0A4Y2DRG4-F1
#
_cell.length_a   1.000
_cell.length_b   1.000
_cell.length_c   1.000
_cell.angle_alpha   90.00
_cell.angle_beta   90.00
_cell.angle_gamma   90.00
#
_symmetry.space_group_name_H-M   'P 1'
#
loop_
_entity.id
_entity.type
_entity.pdbx_description
1 polymer ?
#
loop_
_entity_poly.entity_id
_entity_poly.type
_entity_poly.pdbx_seq_one_letter_code
_entity_poly.pdbx_strand_id
1 'polypeptide(L)'
;MVSWTWSNLGPGGHETTTTTKDAPSSVTIKAQKEAKPGDVISATCKTERSNPASEITWVVDGIPLIGESTVETQESGGWITVSKINVNVTQQV
;
A
#
# COMPACT_ATOMS: atom_id res chain seq x y z
N MET A 1 10.70 21.26 18.07
CA MET A 1 11.06 21.11 19.50
C MET A 1 10.77 19.67 19.87
N VAL A 2 11.79 18.85 20.10
CA VAL A 2 11.61 17.42 20.40
C VAL A 2 11.72 17.28 21.92
N SER A 3 10.63 16.93 22.58
CA SER A 3 10.59 16.75 24.04
C SER A 3 11.05 15.34 24.40
N TRP A 4 12.16 15.23 25.13
CA TRP A 4 12.63 13.97 25.71
C TRP A 4 12.22 13.91 27.18
N THR A 5 11.39 12.95 27.58
CA THR A 5 11.16 12.61 28.99
C THR A 5 12.13 11.50 29.41
N TRP A 6 12.99 11.79 30.38
CA TRP A 6 13.91 10.82 30.96
C TRP A 6 13.16 9.87 31.90
N SER A 7 13.05 8.60 31.51
CA SER A 7 12.68 7.52 32.43
C SER A 7 13.80 6.49 32.44
N ASN A 8 14.60 6.52 33.51
CA ASN A 8 15.51 5.49 34.03
C ASN A 8 15.97 4.38 33.06
N LEU A 9 17.23 4.46 32.61
CA LEU A 9 17.92 3.39 31.90
C LEU A 9 19.08 2.87 32.76
N GLY A 10 19.01 1.57 33.12
CA GLY A 10 20.10 0.84 33.75
C GLY A 10 21.23 0.50 32.76
N PRO A 11 22.29 -0.21 33.19
CA PRO A 11 23.47 -0.50 32.37
C PRO A 11 23.18 -1.69 31.44
N GLY A 12 22.39 -1.43 30.41
CA GLY A 12 22.18 -2.32 29.28
C GLY A 12 21.87 -1.42 28.09
N GLY A 13 22.74 -1.42 27.09
CA GLY A 13 22.63 -0.51 25.95
C GLY A 13 21.22 -0.52 25.38
N HIS A 14 20.55 0.63 25.43
CA HIS A 14 19.27 0.81 24.77
C HIS A 14 19.52 0.95 23.28
N GLU A 15 19.39 -0.16 22.56
CA GLU A 15 19.28 -0.15 21.10
C GLU A 15 17.94 0.52 20.75
N THR A 16 18.00 1.84 20.56
CA THR A 16 16.82 2.64 20.25
C THR A 16 16.58 2.54 18.74
N THR A 17 15.81 1.53 18.32
CA THR A 17 15.42 1.39 16.91
C THR A 17 14.51 2.56 16.54
N THR A 18 15.07 3.59 15.90
CA THR A 18 14.29 4.73 15.41
C THR A 18 13.62 4.32 14.09
N THR A 19 12.33 4.00 14.14
CA THR A 19 11.56 3.67 12.94
C THR A 19 11.12 4.96 12.23
N THR A 20 11.84 5.36 11.19
CA THR A 20 11.46 6.49 10.32
C THR A 20 10.21 6.12 9.51
N LYS A 21 9.18 6.98 9.50
CA LYS A 21 7.99 6.78 8.66
C LYS A 21 8.18 7.44 7.30
N ASP A 22 8.04 6.65 6.24
CA ASP A 22 8.24 7.04 4.85
C ASP A 22 6.98 6.68 4.03
N ALA A 23 6.38 7.67 3.37
CA ALA A 23 5.33 7.43 2.37
C ALA A 23 5.95 6.86 1.07
N PRO A 24 5.20 6.08 0.28
CA PRO A 24 5.68 5.65 -1.03
C PRO A 24 5.91 6.86 -1.93
N SER A 25 7.04 6.90 -2.64
CA SER A 25 7.37 8.00 -3.55
C SER A 25 6.46 8.04 -4.78
N SER A 26 5.96 6.88 -5.20
CA SER A 26 4.96 6.77 -6.26
C SER A 26 4.17 5.48 -6.16
N VAL A 27 3.08 5.41 -6.94
CA VAL A 27 2.26 4.21 -7.13
C VAL A 27 2.07 3.98 -8.62
N THR A 28 2.06 2.71 -9.04
CA THR A 28 1.80 2.32 -10.42
C THR A 28 0.54 1.49 -10.50
N ILE A 29 -0.42 1.94 -11.31
CA ILE A 29 -1.66 1.21 -11.60
C ILE A 29 -1.58 0.65 -13.02
N LYS A 30 -1.86 -0.65 -13.16
CA LYS A 30 -1.95 -1.37 -14.44
C LYS A 30 -3.34 -1.98 -14.56
N ALA A 31 -4.03 -1.69 -15.66
CA ALA A 31 -5.32 -2.27 -16.01
C ALA A 31 -5.40 -2.48 -17.53
N GLN A 32 -6.37 -3.27 -17.99
CA GLN A 32 -6.65 -3.38 -19.42
C GLN A 32 -7.19 -2.04 -19.95
N LYS A 33 -6.72 -1.63 -21.13
CA LYS A 33 -7.04 -0.32 -21.71
C LYS A 33 -8.48 -0.23 -22.23
N GLU A 34 -9.01 -1.35 -22.72
CA GLU A 34 -10.30 -1.45 -23.37
C GLU A 34 -10.98 -2.74 -22.90
N ALA A 35 -12.30 -2.68 -22.74
CA ALA A 35 -13.12 -3.83 -22.38
C ALA A 35 -14.52 -3.64 -22.93
N LYS A 36 -15.18 -4.76 -23.18
CA LYS A 36 -16.55 -4.82 -23.68
C LYS A 36 -17.51 -5.11 -22.53
N PRO A 37 -18.79 -4.72 -22.66
CA PRO A 37 -19.81 -5.19 -21.74
C PRO A 37 -19.80 -6.72 -21.62
N GLY A 38 -19.75 -7.21 -20.39
CA GLY A 38 -19.60 -8.64 -20.07
C GLY A 38 -18.16 -9.10 -19.79
N ASP A 39 -17.15 -8.28 -20.08
CA ASP A 39 -15.76 -8.60 -19.75
C ASP A 39 -15.49 -8.43 -18.25
N VAL A 40 -14.48 -9.14 -17.76
CA VAL A 40 -13.91 -8.96 -16.42
C VAL A 40 -12.52 -8.35 -16.57
N ILE A 41 -12.38 -7.08 -16.17
CA ILE A 41 -11.10 -6.38 -16.19
C ILE A 41 -10.37 -6.62 -14.87
N SER A 42 -9.08 -6.93 -14.95
CA SER A 42 -8.21 -6.92 -13.78
C SER A 42 -7.41 -5.62 -13.70
N ALA A 43 -7.39 -5.00 -12.52
CA ALA A 43 -6.54 -3.86 -12.22
C ALA A 43 -5.60 -4.21 -11.05
N THR A 44 -4.35 -3.80 -11.17
CA THR A 44 -3.30 -4.01 -10.17
C THR A 44 -2.66 -2.68 -9.82
N CYS A 45 -2.56 -2.38 -8.53
CA CYS A 45 -1.82 -1.26 -7.98
C CYS A 45 -0.57 -1.79 -7.27
N LYS A 46 0.57 -1.15 -7.48
CA LYS A 46 1.83 -1.44 -6.78
C LYS A 46 2.41 -0.14 -6.24
N THR A 47 2.75 -0.11 -4.95
CA THR A 47 3.48 1.01 -4.36
C THR A 47 4.98 0.88 -4.59
N GLU A 48 5.69 1.99 -4.58
CA GLU A 48 7.10 1.99 -4.21
C GLU A 48 7.28 1.69 -2.72
N ARG A 49 8.53 1.55 -2.27
CA ARG A 49 8.89 1.28 -0.87
C ARG A 49 8.24 2.31 0.06
N SER A 50 7.60 1.82 1.12
CA SER A 50 6.98 2.60 2.19
C SER A 50 7.38 2.06 3.56
N ASN A 51 7.24 2.87 4.60
CA ASN A 51 7.42 2.48 6.00
C ASN A 51 6.44 3.26 6.89
N PRO A 52 5.43 2.63 7.51
CA PRO A 52 5.05 1.21 7.42
C PRO A 52 4.52 0.85 6.03
N ALA A 53 4.15 -0.42 5.83
CA ALA A 53 3.46 -0.87 4.61
C ALA A 53 2.22 -0.02 4.32
N SER A 54 2.06 0.33 3.05
CA SER A 54 0.93 1.15 2.60
C SER A 54 -0.36 0.31 2.54
N GLU A 55 -1.48 0.94 2.88
CA GLU A 55 -2.81 0.38 2.67
C GLU A 55 -3.39 0.88 1.33
N ILE A 56 -4.01 -0.01 0.55
CA ILE A 56 -4.59 0.33 -0.76
C ILE A 56 -6.10 0.10 -0.72
N THR A 57 -6.87 1.14 -1.03
CA THR A 57 -8.33 1.08 -1.19
C THR A 57 -8.72 1.35 -2.63
N TRP A 58 -9.67 0.57 -3.16
CA TRP A 58 -10.15 0.73 -4.53
C TRP A 58 -11.52 1.37 -4.57
N VAL A 59 -11.72 2.30 -5.51
CA VAL A 59 -13.03 2.87 -5.84
C VAL A 59 -13.16 2.88 -7.36
N VAL A 60 -14.25 2.30 -7.87
CA VAL A 60 -14.57 2.26 -9.30
C VAL A 60 -15.98 2.79 -9.46
N ASP A 61 -16.16 3.83 -10.28
CA ASP A 61 -17.45 4.52 -10.48
C ASP A 61 -18.16 4.92 -9.17
N GLY A 62 -17.38 5.32 -8.17
CA GLY A 62 -17.89 5.71 -6.84
C GLY A 62 -18.22 4.53 -5.92
N ILE A 63 -18.06 3.29 -6.38
CA ILE A 63 -18.29 2.08 -5.60
C ILE A 63 -16.97 1.61 -4.99
N PRO A 64 -16.87 1.50 -3.65
CA PRO A 64 -15.70 0.92 -3.00
C PRO A 64 -15.62 -0.57 -3.29
N LEU A 65 -14.44 -1.05 -3.69
CA LEU A 65 -14.16 -2.45 -3.95
C LEU A 65 -13.11 -2.98 -2.98
N ILE A 66 -13.29 -4.23 -2.59
CA ILE A 66 -12.30 -4.95 -1.79
C ILE A 66 -11.29 -5.57 -2.77
N GLY A 67 -10.04 -5.14 -2.67
CA GLY A 67 -8.92 -5.73 -3.40
C GLY A 67 -8.17 -6.74 -2.58
N GLU A 68 -7.60 -7.73 -3.27
CA GLU A 68 -6.63 -8.65 -2.69
C GLU A 68 -5.29 -7.95 -2.58
N SER A 69 -4.76 -7.80 -1.36
CA SER A 69 -3.52 -7.07 -1.12
C SER A 69 -2.45 -7.97 -0.52
N THR A 70 -1.24 -7.84 -1.04
CA THR A 70 -0.04 -8.55 -0.57
C THR A 70 1.02 -7.53 -0.21
N VAL A 71 1.74 -7.78 0.89
CA VAL A 71 2.82 -6.93 1.38
C VAL A 71 4.13 -7.70 1.29
N GLU A 72 5.12 -7.09 0.64
CA GLU A 72 6.45 -7.65 0.44
C GLU A 72 7.49 -6.79 1.16
N THR A 73 8.33 -7.41 1.99
CA THR A 73 9.48 -6.73 2.61
C THR A 73 10.60 -6.55 1.61
N GLN A 74 11.22 -5.37 1.60
CA GLN A 74 12.38 -5.09 0.75
C GLN A 74 13.70 -5.30 1.52
N GLU A 75 14.75 -5.75 0.82
CA GLU A 75 16.09 -5.93 1.41
C GLU A 75 16.68 -4.62 1.96
N SER A 76 16.34 -3.49 1.33
CA SER A 76 16.68 -2.13 1.80
C SER A 76 15.82 -1.65 2.99
N GLY A 77 15.09 -2.56 3.62
CA GLY A 77 14.06 -2.29 4.61
C GLY A 77 12.78 -1.72 3.99
N GLY A 78 11.74 -1.53 4.79
CA GLY A 78 10.45 -1.06 4.30
C GLY A 78 9.66 -2.13 3.55
N TRP A 79 8.53 -1.72 3.00
CA TRP A 79 7.53 -2.61 2.40
C TRP A 79 6.99 -2.06 1.09
N ILE A 80 6.74 -2.97 0.15
CA ILE A 80 5.98 -2.73 -1.06
C ILE A 80 4.62 -3.40 -0.89
N THR A 81 3.55 -2.68 -1.19
CA THR A 81 2.20 -3.24 -1.21
C THR A 81 1.74 -3.38 -2.65
N VAL A 82 1.25 -4.57 -3.01
CA VAL A 82 0.60 -4.85 -4.28
C VAL A 82 -0.87 -5.19 -4.00
N SER A 83 -1.80 -4.54 -4.69
CA SER A 83 -3.23 -4.83 -4.57
C SER A 83 -3.84 -5.10 -5.93
N LYS A 84 -4.79 -6.04 -6.00
CA LYS A 84 -5.46 -6.46 -7.23
C LYS A 84 -6.97 -6.51 -7.05
N ILE A 85 -7.71 -6.03 -8.04
CA ILE A 85 -9.16 -6.16 -8.15
C ILE A 85 -9.56 -6.77 -9.49
N ASN A 86 -10.74 -7.36 -9.53
CA ASN A 86 -11.43 -7.76 -10.76
C ASN A 86 -12.76 -7.02 -10.82
N VAL A 87 -13.03 -6.36 -11.94
CA VAL A 87 -14.23 -5.53 -12.15
C VAL A 87 -15.00 -6.12 -13.32
N ASN A 88 -16.27 -6.41 -13.10
CA ASN A 88 -17.18 -6.81 -14.18
C ASN A 88 -17.66 -5.56 -14.91
N VAL A 89 -17.45 -5.50 -16.22
CA VAL A 89 -17.91 -4.40 -17.06
C VAL A 89 -19.39 -4.61 -17.34
N THR A 90 -20.24 -3.97 -16.54
CA THR A 90 -21.68 -3.96 -16.82
C THR A 90 -21.96 -2.95 -17.92
N GLN A 91 -22.86 -3.28 -18.83
CA GLN A 91 -23.37 -2.32 -19.80
C GLN A 91 -24.11 -1.23 -19.03
N GLN A 92 -23.60 0.00 -19.06
CA GLN A 92 -24.35 1.14 -18.54
C GLN A 92 -25.54 1.34 -19.48
N VAL A 93 -26.73 1.00 -18.98
CA VAL A 93 -28.02 1.13 -19.68
C VAL A 93 -28.44 2.57 -19.84
#